data_AF-A0A9Q0JVR8-F1
#
_entry.id   AF-A0A9Q0JVR8-F1
#
_cell.length_a   1.000
_cell.length_b   1.000
_cell.length_c   1.000
_cell.angle_alpha   90.00
_cell.angle_beta   90.00
_cell.angle_gamma   90.00
#
_symmetry.space_group_name_H-M   'P 1'
#
loop_
_entity.id
_entity.type
_entity.pdbx_description
1 polymer ?
#
loop_
_entity_poly.entity_id
_entity_poly.type
_entity_poly.pdbx_seq_one_letter_code
_entity_poly.pdbx_strand_id
1 'polypeptide(L)'
;MKYVVLAPWVIQSVYSYLTTEEIERDITNLLIIPYFLWRLLHGQLWISLARCQTSKTKRRILDKNIEFEQVDRERNWDDQIILNAILYYLGFMYLPGTSRMPLWRWDGLVLTILLHMGPVEFIYYWFHRALHHHFLYSRYHSHHHSSIVTEPITAVIHPFAEHVGYFLLFSIPLLSMLFTGTASAGVFTMYATYIDFMNYMGHCNFELVPKWVFNIFPVLKYLMYTPSFHSLHHTQFRTNYALFMPFYDYIYGTVDKSSDKLYEDSLRGREETTDVVAVVCKDNFDKLKLRIPTELWSNLILSTSTSYTQKVWLVGDGELSKKEQIRAPEGTHFLPCTQFPPQKVRKDCIYYSTPAMLIPKALQNVYSCENWLPRRVMSAWRVAGIVHALEGWTVHECGDTMLDIEKVWSASLCHGFRPMITVDLKYK
;
A
#
# COMPACT_ATOMS: atom_id res chain seq x y z
N MET A 1 -4.20 -22.63 7.78
CA MET A 1 -5.47 -23.29 8.17
C MET A 1 -6.66 -22.89 7.28
N LYS A 2 -6.75 -21.63 6.78
CA LYS A 2 -7.87 -21.16 5.94
C LYS A 2 -8.22 -22.05 4.74
N TYR A 3 -7.23 -22.46 3.94
CA TYR A 3 -7.46 -23.24 2.71
C TYR A 3 -8.04 -24.64 2.93
N VAL A 4 -8.00 -25.17 4.17
CA VAL A 4 -8.57 -26.47 4.52
C VAL A 4 -10.07 -26.52 4.25
N VAL A 5 -10.75 -25.36 4.23
CA VAL A 5 -12.18 -25.28 3.87
C VAL A 5 -12.46 -25.83 2.47
N LEU A 6 -11.50 -25.76 1.54
CA LEU A 6 -11.66 -26.29 0.18
C LEU A 6 -11.38 -27.80 0.07
N ALA A 7 -10.82 -28.42 1.11
CA ALA A 7 -10.37 -29.81 1.07
C ALA A 7 -11.48 -30.81 0.68
N PRO A 8 -12.72 -30.73 1.20
CA PRO A 8 -13.78 -31.67 0.81
C PRO A 8 -14.07 -31.63 -0.69
N TRP A 9 -14.16 -30.44 -1.29
CA TRP A 9 -14.41 -30.28 -2.72
C TRP A 9 -13.22 -30.75 -3.58
N VAL A 10 -12.00 -30.46 -3.14
CA VAL A 10 -10.78 -30.93 -3.80
C VAL A 10 -10.71 -32.46 -3.79
N ILE A 11 -10.89 -33.08 -2.62
CA ILE A 11 -10.88 -34.54 -2.46
C ILE A 11 -11.97 -35.17 -3.32
N GLN A 12 -13.20 -34.64 -3.28
CA GLN A 12 -14.32 -35.13 -4.08
C GLN A 12 -14.03 -35.03 -5.59
N SER A 13 -13.45 -33.91 -6.04
CA SER A 13 -13.13 -33.70 -7.46
C SER A 13 -12.05 -34.68 -7.96
N VAL A 14 -11.00 -34.89 -7.16
CA VAL A 14 -9.93 -35.86 -7.45
C VAL A 14 -10.47 -37.28 -7.41
N TYR A 15 -11.23 -37.64 -6.37
CA TYR A 15 -11.81 -38.97 -6.22
C TYR A 15 -12.75 -39.31 -7.39
N SER A 16 -13.65 -38.39 -7.75
CA SER A 16 -14.55 -38.59 -8.89
C SER A 16 -13.77 -38.80 -10.17
N TYR A 17 -12.75 -37.99 -10.45
CA TYR A 17 -11.95 -38.16 -11.67
C TYR A 17 -11.20 -39.50 -11.72
N LEU A 18 -10.66 -39.96 -10.59
CA LEU A 18 -9.91 -41.21 -10.52
C LEU A 18 -10.78 -42.47 -10.57
N THR A 19 -12.03 -42.39 -10.06
CA THR A 19 -12.93 -43.55 -9.95
C THR A 19 -13.93 -43.66 -11.09
N THR A 20 -14.23 -42.57 -11.81
CA THR A 20 -15.13 -42.59 -12.97
C THR A 20 -14.45 -43.17 -14.21
N GLU A 21 -15.22 -43.94 -15.00
CA GLU A 21 -14.79 -44.49 -16.28
C GLU A 21 -14.36 -43.39 -17.27
N GLU A 22 -13.38 -43.70 -18.13
CA GLU A 22 -12.71 -42.69 -18.97
C GLU A 22 -13.67 -41.87 -19.85
N ILE A 23 -14.73 -42.52 -20.38
CA ILE A 23 -15.75 -41.89 -21.23
C ILE A 23 -16.65 -40.94 -20.43
N GLU A 24 -16.76 -41.15 -19.13
CA GLU A 24 -17.64 -40.36 -18.26
C GLU A 24 -16.93 -39.25 -17.49
N ARG A 25 -15.59 -39.22 -17.54
CA ARG A 25 -14.77 -38.24 -16.81
C ARG A 25 -15.11 -36.81 -17.18
N ASP A 26 -15.32 -36.00 -16.15
CA ASP A 26 -15.49 -34.56 -16.27
C ASP A 26 -14.36 -33.85 -15.52
N ILE A 27 -13.52 -33.12 -16.26
CA ILE A 27 -12.40 -32.37 -15.71
C ILE A 27 -12.82 -31.02 -15.14
N THR A 28 -14.06 -30.59 -15.34
CA THR A 28 -14.48 -29.20 -15.07
C THR A 28 -14.26 -28.81 -13.60
N ASN A 29 -14.65 -29.67 -12.65
CA ASN A 29 -14.42 -29.42 -11.22
C ASN A 29 -12.93 -29.45 -10.84
N LEU A 30 -12.12 -30.25 -11.54
CA LEU A 30 -10.67 -30.27 -11.35
C LEU A 30 -10.01 -28.97 -11.81
N LEU A 31 -10.53 -28.32 -12.85
CA LEU A 31 -9.99 -27.05 -13.36
C LEU A 31 -10.11 -25.89 -12.38
N ILE A 32 -10.98 -25.98 -11.37
CA ILE A 32 -11.07 -24.97 -10.29
C ILE A 32 -9.76 -24.91 -9.48
N ILE A 33 -9.09 -26.04 -9.28
CA ILE A 33 -7.85 -26.12 -8.48
C ILE A 33 -6.69 -25.33 -9.11
N PRO A 34 -6.25 -25.62 -10.36
CA PRO A 34 -5.17 -24.86 -10.98
C PRO A 34 -5.56 -23.39 -11.18
N TYR A 35 -6.84 -23.09 -11.42
CA TYR A 35 -7.31 -21.71 -11.52
C TYR A 35 -7.23 -20.97 -10.17
N PHE A 36 -7.65 -21.59 -9.06
CA PHE A 36 -7.51 -21.04 -7.71
C PHE A 36 -6.04 -20.75 -7.37
N LEU A 37 -5.15 -21.71 -7.65
CA LEU A 37 -3.70 -21.55 -7.47
C LEU A 37 -3.14 -20.44 -8.36
N TRP A 38 -3.61 -20.33 -9.60
CA TRP A 38 -3.26 -19.25 -10.51
C TRP A 38 -3.62 -17.89 -9.95
N ARG A 39 -4.84 -17.70 -9.40
CA ARG A 39 -5.24 -16.42 -8.78
C ARG A 39 -4.35 -16.04 -7.60
N LEU A 40 -4.02 -17.01 -6.72
CA LEU A 40 -3.11 -16.77 -5.59
C LEU A 40 -1.72 -16.34 -6.07
N LEU A 41 -1.18 -17.05 -7.07
CA LEU A 41 0.12 -16.72 -7.65
C LEU A 41 0.09 -15.35 -8.33
N HIS A 42 -0.93 -15.08 -9.15
CA HIS A 42 -1.11 -13.84 -9.87
C HIS A 42 -1.21 -12.64 -8.91
N GLY A 43 -2.05 -12.73 -7.88
CA GLY A 43 -2.15 -11.71 -6.83
C GLY A 43 -0.82 -11.49 -6.12
N GLN A 44 -0.13 -12.57 -5.71
CA GLN A 44 1.17 -12.47 -5.05
C GLN A 44 2.25 -11.83 -5.94
N LEU A 45 2.27 -12.14 -7.24
CA LEU A 45 3.18 -11.52 -8.20
C LEU A 45 2.92 -10.01 -8.32
N TRP A 46 1.66 -9.59 -8.39
CA TRP A 46 1.29 -8.18 -8.42
C TRP A 46 1.67 -7.44 -7.14
N ILE A 47 1.42 -8.02 -5.97
CA ILE A 47 1.84 -7.44 -4.69
C ILE A 47 3.36 -7.25 -4.67
N SER A 48 4.10 -8.28 -5.09
CA SER A 48 5.57 -8.26 -5.09
C SER A 48 6.10 -7.21 -6.07
N LEU A 49 5.49 -7.11 -7.25
CA LEU A 49 5.82 -6.12 -8.27
C LEU A 49 5.53 -4.70 -7.77
N ALA A 50 4.33 -4.44 -7.25
CA ALA A 50 3.93 -3.12 -6.75
C ALA A 50 4.80 -2.66 -5.59
N ARG A 51 5.12 -3.53 -4.63
CA ARG A 51 6.03 -3.21 -3.52
C ARG A 51 7.46 -2.99 -3.98
N CYS A 52 7.96 -3.78 -4.92
CA CYS A 52 9.29 -3.63 -5.50
C CYS A 52 9.41 -2.32 -6.30
N GLN A 53 8.39 -1.98 -7.11
CA GLN A 53 8.34 -0.71 -7.81
C GLN A 53 8.27 0.44 -6.82
N THR A 54 7.33 0.41 -5.87
CA THR A 54 7.18 1.46 -4.87
C THR A 54 8.48 1.67 -4.07
N SER A 55 9.20 0.61 -3.68
CA SER A 55 10.46 0.77 -2.93
C SER A 55 11.62 1.32 -3.77
N LYS A 56 11.71 0.97 -5.07
CA LYS A 56 12.84 1.34 -5.94
C LYS A 56 12.63 2.61 -6.75
N THR A 57 11.39 2.90 -7.15
CA THR A 57 11.08 3.95 -8.12
C THR A 57 10.59 5.23 -7.47
N LYS A 58 11.00 6.35 -8.07
CA LYS A 58 10.50 7.70 -7.77
C LYS A 58 9.19 8.01 -8.52
N ARG A 59 8.71 7.07 -9.36
CA ARG A 59 7.48 7.17 -10.15
C ARG A 59 6.25 6.60 -9.42
N ARG A 60 6.10 6.97 -8.15
CA ARG A 60 4.91 6.63 -7.36
C ARG A 60 3.81 7.65 -7.66
N ILE A 61 2.58 7.18 -7.83
CA ILE A 61 1.41 8.05 -8.04
C ILE A 61 1.15 8.84 -6.76
N LEU A 62 1.09 8.17 -5.61
CA LEU A 62 0.98 8.79 -4.29
C LEU A 62 2.26 8.62 -3.47
N ASP A 63 2.70 9.73 -2.86
CA ASP A 63 3.90 9.79 -2.01
C ASP A 63 3.56 9.69 -0.54
N LYS A 64 2.97 8.57 -0.21
CA LYS A 64 2.63 8.27 1.17
C LYS A 64 3.09 6.86 1.45
N ASN A 65 3.54 6.66 2.68
CA ASN A 65 3.85 5.33 3.15
C ASN A 65 2.55 4.57 3.40
N ILE A 66 2.62 3.25 3.31
CA ILE A 66 1.52 2.38 3.72
C ILE A 66 1.59 2.26 5.24
N GLU A 67 0.51 2.66 5.91
CA GLU A 67 0.40 2.62 7.37
C GLU A 67 0.21 1.17 7.86
N PHE A 68 0.72 0.86 9.07
CA PHE A 68 0.56 -0.48 9.66
C PHE A 68 -0.90 -0.92 9.76
N GLU A 69 -1.81 0.01 10.08
CA GLU A 69 -3.24 -0.29 10.14
C GLU A 69 -3.81 -0.72 8.78
N GLN A 70 -3.32 -0.16 7.68
CA GLN A 70 -3.71 -0.59 6.34
C GLN A 70 -3.21 -2.02 6.09
N VAL A 71 -1.94 -2.31 6.38
CA VAL A 71 -1.36 -3.65 6.23
C VAL A 71 -2.18 -4.70 6.99
N ASP A 72 -2.61 -4.40 8.21
CA ASP A 72 -3.42 -5.30 9.03
C ASP A 72 -4.81 -5.55 8.44
N ARG A 73 -5.47 -4.51 7.91
CA ARG A 73 -6.78 -4.64 7.25
C ARG A 73 -6.69 -5.49 5.97
N GLU A 74 -5.63 -5.31 5.21
CA GLU A 74 -5.46 -5.97 3.89
C GLU A 74 -4.80 -7.35 3.98
N ARG A 75 -4.40 -7.79 5.20
CA ARG A 75 -3.71 -9.07 5.42
C ARG A 75 -4.48 -10.30 4.94
N ASN A 76 -5.82 -10.24 4.94
CA ASN A 76 -6.70 -11.34 4.58
C ASN A 76 -7.25 -11.24 3.14
N TRP A 77 -6.49 -10.61 2.23
CA TRP A 77 -6.86 -10.45 0.82
C TRP A 77 -7.23 -11.75 0.10
N ASP A 78 -6.74 -12.90 0.58
CA ASP A 78 -6.99 -14.21 0.01
C ASP A 78 -8.40 -14.76 0.31
N ASP A 79 -9.14 -14.16 1.26
CA ASP A 79 -10.49 -14.57 1.63
C ASP A 79 -11.46 -14.47 0.44
N GLN A 80 -11.33 -13.44 -0.41
CA GLN A 80 -12.13 -13.30 -1.63
C GLN A 80 -11.87 -14.43 -2.63
N ILE A 81 -10.62 -14.88 -2.75
CA ILE A 81 -10.24 -15.96 -3.67
C ILE A 81 -10.81 -17.29 -3.18
N ILE A 82 -10.78 -17.53 -1.86
CA ILE A 82 -11.42 -18.69 -1.22
C ILE A 82 -12.93 -18.66 -1.41
N LEU A 83 -13.58 -17.52 -1.17
CA LEU A 83 -15.02 -17.35 -1.37
C LEU A 83 -15.43 -17.66 -2.82
N ASN A 84 -14.71 -17.09 -3.79
CA ASN A 84 -15.00 -17.35 -5.20
C ASN A 84 -14.80 -18.83 -5.57
N ALA A 85 -13.78 -19.51 -5.03
CA ALA A 85 -13.60 -20.94 -5.25
C ALA A 85 -14.78 -21.76 -4.71
N ILE A 86 -15.28 -21.45 -3.51
CA ILE A 86 -16.49 -22.09 -2.96
C ILE A 86 -17.68 -21.84 -3.89
N LEU A 87 -17.88 -20.60 -4.33
CA LEU A 87 -18.99 -20.24 -5.22
C LEU A 87 -18.89 -20.93 -6.59
N TYR A 88 -17.69 -21.10 -7.14
CA TYR A 88 -17.48 -21.86 -8.37
C TYR A 88 -17.78 -23.35 -8.20
N TYR A 89 -17.34 -23.97 -7.10
CA TYR A 89 -17.71 -25.36 -6.79
C TYR A 89 -19.23 -25.53 -6.64
N LEU A 90 -19.90 -24.61 -5.93
CA LEU A 90 -21.35 -24.63 -5.79
C LEU A 90 -22.04 -24.42 -7.15
N GLY A 91 -21.57 -23.45 -7.94
CA GLY A 91 -22.09 -23.18 -9.27
C GLY A 91 -21.98 -24.41 -10.18
N PHE A 92 -20.83 -25.07 -10.21
CA PHE A 92 -20.65 -26.26 -11.03
C PHE A 92 -21.43 -27.48 -10.53
N MET A 93 -21.68 -27.58 -9.22
CA MET A 93 -22.48 -28.66 -8.65
C MET A 93 -23.98 -28.51 -8.95
N TYR A 94 -24.51 -27.28 -8.92
CA TYR A 94 -25.96 -27.06 -8.95
C TYR A 94 -26.50 -26.46 -10.25
N LEU A 95 -25.67 -25.82 -11.08
CA LEU A 95 -26.13 -25.25 -12.34
C LEU A 95 -26.05 -26.28 -13.47
N PRO A 96 -27.13 -26.49 -14.25
CA PRO A 96 -27.07 -27.34 -15.42
C PRO A 96 -26.18 -26.72 -16.51
N GLY A 97 -25.52 -27.57 -17.30
CA GLY A 97 -24.66 -27.12 -18.42
C GLY A 97 -23.24 -26.72 -18.03
N THR A 98 -22.85 -26.92 -16.76
CA THR A 98 -21.47 -26.74 -16.29
C THR A 98 -20.61 -27.98 -16.48
N SER A 99 -21.20 -29.16 -16.69
CA SER A 99 -20.45 -30.39 -16.90
C SER A 99 -19.95 -30.53 -18.34
N ARG A 100 -18.76 -31.13 -18.49
CA ARG A 100 -18.13 -31.44 -19.79
C ARG A 100 -18.04 -30.23 -20.73
N MET A 101 -17.71 -29.06 -20.19
CA MET A 101 -17.56 -27.85 -21.00
C MET A 101 -16.40 -27.99 -22.01
N PRO A 102 -16.54 -27.46 -23.23
CA PRO A 102 -15.44 -27.43 -24.18
C PRO A 102 -14.31 -26.54 -23.64
N LEU A 103 -13.07 -26.82 -24.05
CA LEU A 103 -11.92 -26.04 -23.61
C LEU A 103 -11.93 -24.61 -24.13
N TRP A 104 -12.42 -24.39 -25.36
CA TRP A 104 -12.40 -23.08 -25.99
C TRP A 104 -13.59 -22.86 -26.93
N ARG A 105 -14.12 -21.63 -26.94
CA ARG A 105 -15.20 -21.20 -27.82
C ARG A 105 -15.07 -19.71 -28.18
N TRP A 106 -15.04 -19.40 -29.47
CA TRP A 106 -14.92 -18.03 -29.96
C TRP A 106 -16.20 -17.21 -29.80
N ASP A 107 -17.36 -17.82 -30.01
CA ASP A 107 -18.66 -17.18 -29.83
C ASP A 107 -18.89 -16.77 -28.37
N GLY A 108 -18.52 -17.64 -27.42
CA GLY A 108 -18.52 -17.32 -25.99
C GLY A 108 -17.57 -16.18 -25.61
N LEU A 109 -16.38 -16.12 -26.24
CA LEU A 109 -15.44 -15.02 -26.03
C LEU A 109 -16.01 -13.68 -26.50
N VAL A 110 -16.53 -13.62 -27.73
CA VAL A 110 -17.12 -12.39 -28.28
C VAL A 110 -18.29 -11.93 -27.43
N LEU A 111 -19.18 -12.84 -27.03
CA LEU A 111 -20.29 -12.53 -26.14
C LEU A 111 -19.81 -11.97 -24.80
N THR A 112 -18.77 -12.57 -24.21
CA THR A 112 -18.20 -12.12 -22.93
C THR A 112 -17.65 -10.70 -23.03
N ILE A 113 -16.92 -10.38 -24.10
CA ILE A 113 -16.37 -9.03 -24.34
C ILE A 113 -17.51 -8.01 -24.44
N LEU A 114 -18.54 -8.30 -25.24
CA LEU A 114 -19.68 -7.39 -25.42
C LEU A 114 -20.46 -7.19 -24.13
N LEU A 115 -20.71 -8.26 -23.37
CA LEU A 115 -21.41 -8.19 -22.08
C LEU A 115 -20.60 -7.43 -21.03
N HIS A 116 -19.28 -7.58 -21.03
CA HIS A 116 -18.41 -6.84 -20.13
C HIS A 116 -18.42 -5.34 -20.47
N MET A 117 -18.07 -5.00 -21.71
CA MET A 117 -17.94 -3.60 -22.17
C MET A 117 -19.26 -2.82 -22.08
N GLY A 118 -20.40 -3.50 -22.23
CA GLY A 118 -21.73 -2.88 -22.14
C GLY A 118 -22.34 -3.03 -20.74
N PRO A 119 -23.20 -4.05 -20.51
CA PRO A 119 -23.95 -4.21 -19.28
C PRO A 119 -23.13 -4.19 -17.98
N VAL A 120 -22.00 -4.90 -17.91
CA VAL A 120 -21.23 -5.00 -16.66
C VAL A 120 -20.66 -3.65 -16.26
N GLU A 121 -20.00 -2.95 -17.18
CA GLU A 121 -19.44 -1.62 -16.93
C GLU A 121 -20.54 -0.60 -16.56
N PHE A 122 -21.68 -0.63 -17.27
CA PHE A 122 -22.80 0.26 -16.98
C PHE A 122 -23.39 0.02 -15.58
N ILE A 123 -23.68 -1.25 -15.25
CA ILE A 123 -24.26 -1.60 -13.95
C ILE A 123 -23.25 -1.32 -12.83
N TYR A 124 -21.96 -1.62 -13.03
CA TYR A 124 -20.92 -1.28 -12.08
C TYR A 124 -20.90 0.22 -11.81
N TYR A 125 -20.87 1.05 -12.84
CA TYR A 125 -20.75 2.50 -12.70
C TYR A 125 -21.83 3.07 -11.77
N TRP A 126 -23.09 2.66 -11.97
CA TRP A 126 -24.19 3.10 -11.12
C TRP A 126 -24.18 2.47 -9.73
N PHE A 127 -23.82 1.20 -9.63
CA PHE A 127 -23.69 0.52 -8.33
C PHE A 127 -22.61 1.17 -7.48
N HIS A 128 -21.42 1.39 -8.05
CA HIS A 128 -20.30 2.04 -7.41
C HIS A 128 -20.65 3.48 -7.02
N ARG A 129 -21.28 4.25 -7.90
CA ARG A 129 -21.76 5.59 -7.56
C ARG A 129 -22.78 5.58 -6.42
N ALA A 130 -23.66 4.57 -6.37
CA ALA A 130 -24.58 4.39 -5.25
C ALA A 130 -23.86 4.02 -3.95
N LEU A 131 -22.80 3.21 -4.01
CA LEU A 131 -21.95 2.90 -2.86
C LEU A 131 -21.27 4.15 -2.27
N HIS A 132 -21.06 5.19 -3.07
CA HIS A 132 -20.59 6.51 -2.60
C HIS A 132 -21.66 7.42 -2.01
N HIS A 133 -22.93 6.99 -2.01
CA HIS A 133 -23.97 7.66 -1.24
C HIS A 133 -23.73 7.46 0.26
N HIS A 134 -23.86 8.52 1.07
CA HIS A 134 -23.45 8.57 2.49
C HIS A 134 -23.80 7.31 3.31
N PHE A 135 -25.01 6.76 3.14
CA PHE A 135 -25.49 5.59 3.86
C PHE A 135 -24.74 4.30 3.51
N LEU A 136 -24.52 4.06 2.20
CA LEU A 136 -23.83 2.87 1.72
C LEU A 136 -22.32 3.01 1.90
N TYR A 137 -21.81 4.23 1.72
CA TYR A 137 -20.39 4.53 1.90
C TYR A 137 -19.94 4.15 3.30
N SER A 138 -20.60 4.66 4.35
CA SER A 138 -20.16 4.43 5.73
C SER A 138 -20.25 2.98 6.20
N ARG A 139 -20.99 2.11 5.48
CA ARG A 139 -21.27 0.73 5.88
C ARG A 139 -20.55 -0.31 5.04
N TYR A 140 -20.32 0.00 3.77
CA TYR A 140 -19.77 -0.93 2.81
C TYR A 140 -18.47 -0.38 2.22
N HIS A 141 -18.53 0.78 1.59
CA HIS A 141 -17.45 1.19 0.71
C HIS A 141 -16.31 2.00 1.37
N SER A 142 -16.56 2.58 2.56
CA SER A 142 -15.53 3.33 3.30
C SER A 142 -14.37 2.47 3.77
N HIS A 143 -14.58 1.16 3.93
CA HIS A 143 -13.52 0.22 4.29
C HIS A 143 -12.49 0.10 3.16
N HIS A 144 -12.95 -0.05 1.92
CA HIS A 144 -12.09 -0.04 0.75
C HIS A 144 -11.32 1.28 0.61
N HIS A 145 -12.03 2.40 0.75
CA HIS A 145 -11.48 3.76 0.68
C HIS A 145 -10.60 4.17 1.87
N SER A 146 -10.53 3.35 2.91
CA SER A 146 -9.59 3.58 4.02
C SER A 146 -8.14 3.38 3.59
N SER A 147 -7.91 2.72 2.45
CA SER A 147 -6.60 2.45 1.86
C SER A 147 -6.28 3.47 0.76
N ILE A 148 -5.94 4.70 1.16
CA ILE A 148 -5.66 5.80 0.21
C ILE A 148 -4.44 5.50 -0.66
N VAL A 149 -3.40 4.86 -0.09
CA VAL A 149 -2.27 4.35 -0.88
C VAL A 149 -2.62 2.94 -1.31
N THR A 150 -3.25 2.84 -2.48
CA THR A 150 -3.72 1.56 -2.99
C THR A 150 -2.55 0.59 -3.23
N GLU A 151 -2.72 -0.66 -2.80
CA GLU A 151 -1.93 -1.81 -3.25
C GLU A 151 -2.82 -2.73 -4.09
N PRO A 152 -2.28 -3.63 -4.94
CA PRO A 152 -3.11 -4.57 -5.72
C PRO A 152 -4.14 -5.33 -4.88
N ILE A 153 -3.81 -5.62 -3.62
CA ILE A 153 -4.72 -6.25 -2.66
C ILE A 153 -5.88 -5.37 -2.24
N THR A 154 -5.73 -4.05 -2.19
CA THR A 154 -6.82 -3.10 -1.88
C THR A 154 -8.03 -3.34 -2.78
N ALA A 155 -7.82 -3.78 -4.02
CA ALA A 155 -8.88 -4.09 -4.98
C ALA A 155 -9.86 -5.19 -4.52
N VAL A 156 -9.46 -6.03 -3.56
CA VAL A 156 -10.27 -7.14 -3.04
C VAL A 156 -10.61 -6.98 -1.56
N ILE A 157 -10.43 -5.78 -1.00
CA ILE A 157 -10.73 -5.49 0.41
C ILE A 157 -12.03 -4.70 0.50
N HIS A 158 -13.11 -5.46 0.60
CA HIS A 158 -14.47 -4.96 0.75
C HIS A 158 -15.24 -5.74 1.84
N PRO A 159 -16.31 -5.18 2.41
CA PRO A 159 -17.20 -5.95 3.26
C PRO A 159 -17.90 -7.08 2.49
N PHE A 160 -18.31 -8.13 3.20
CA PHE A 160 -18.86 -9.35 2.60
C PHE A 160 -20.03 -9.10 1.64
N ALA A 161 -20.96 -8.21 1.98
CA ALA A 161 -22.11 -7.92 1.11
C ALA A 161 -21.70 -7.27 -0.22
N GLU A 162 -20.68 -6.42 -0.19
CA GLU A 162 -20.13 -5.79 -1.39
C GLU A 162 -19.40 -6.81 -2.27
N HIS A 163 -18.68 -7.76 -1.66
CA HIS A 163 -18.12 -8.91 -2.37
C HIS A 163 -19.17 -9.75 -3.09
N VAL A 164 -20.30 -10.04 -2.44
CA VAL A 164 -21.42 -10.75 -3.08
C VAL A 164 -21.98 -9.93 -4.25
N GLY A 165 -22.14 -8.61 -4.07
CA GLY A 165 -22.58 -7.71 -5.14
C GLY A 165 -21.67 -7.74 -6.37
N TYR A 166 -20.35 -7.60 -6.16
CA TYR A 166 -19.37 -7.70 -7.25
C TYR A 166 -19.32 -9.09 -7.87
N PHE A 167 -19.42 -10.16 -7.08
CA PHE A 167 -19.46 -11.52 -7.62
C PHE A 167 -20.66 -11.73 -8.54
N LEU A 168 -21.86 -11.29 -8.13
CA LEU A 168 -23.07 -11.37 -8.94
C LEU A 168 -22.94 -10.57 -10.24
N LEU A 169 -22.39 -9.35 -10.15
CA LEU A 169 -22.14 -8.49 -11.30
C LEU A 169 -21.16 -9.14 -12.29
N PHE A 170 -20.01 -9.63 -11.82
CA PHE A 170 -19.02 -10.29 -12.67
C PHE A 170 -19.48 -11.67 -13.16
N SER A 171 -20.47 -12.27 -12.52
CA SER A 171 -21.08 -13.52 -12.98
C SER A 171 -22.01 -13.33 -14.18
N ILE A 172 -22.38 -12.09 -14.55
CA ILE A 172 -23.29 -11.83 -15.69
C ILE A 172 -22.77 -12.47 -16.99
N PRO A 173 -21.52 -12.24 -17.46
CA PRO A 173 -21.03 -12.90 -18.66
C PRO A 173 -20.89 -14.42 -18.51
N LEU A 174 -20.49 -14.88 -17.32
CA LEU A 174 -20.31 -16.31 -17.03
C LEU A 174 -21.64 -17.09 -17.12
N LEU A 175 -22.69 -16.58 -16.47
CA LEU A 175 -24.02 -17.15 -16.51
C LEU A 175 -24.65 -17.03 -17.89
N SER A 176 -24.43 -15.90 -18.58
CA SER A 176 -24.94 -15.70 -19.94
C SER A 176 -24.38 -16.76 -20.89
N MET A 177 -23.08 -17.03 -20.84
CA MET A 177 -22.47 -18.11 -21.63
C MET A 177 -23.05 -19.49 -21.34
N LEU A 178 -23.39 -19.79 -20.08
CA LEU A 178 -24.04 -21.05 -19.71
C LEU A 178 -25.44 -21.14 -20.33
N PHE A 179 -26.25 -20.08 -20.19
CA PHE A 179 -27.62 -20.06 -20.72
C PHE A 179 -27.70 -20.03 -22.25
N THR A 180 -26.72 -19.46 -22.93
CA THR A 180 -26.63 -19.47 -24.39
C THR A 180 -25.94 -20.71 -24.96
N GLY A 181 -25.44 -21.62 -24.11
CA GLY A 181 -24.70 -22.81 -24.54
C GLY A 181 -23.35 -22.49 -25.20
N THR A 182 -22.77 -21.33 -24.91
CA THR A 182 -21.48 -20.86 -25.46
C THR A 182 -20.33 -20.91 -24.44
N ALA A 183 -20.57 -21.53 -23.27
CA ALA A 183 -19.57 -21.67 -22.21
C ALA A 183 -18.35 -22.48 -22.64
N SER A 184 -17.17 -22.06 -22.18
CA SER A 184 -15.92 -22.83 -22.32
C SER A 184 -14.93 -22.51 -21.20
N ALA A 185 -14.19 -23.52 -20.75
CA ALA A 185 -13.30 -23.38 -19.58
C ALA A 185 -12.21 -22.32 -19.78
N GLY A 186 -11.69 -22.18 -21.01
CA GLY A 186 -10.69 -21.18 -21.36
C GLY A 186 -11.22 -19.75 -21.28
N VAL A 187 -12.45 -19.49 -21.74
CA VAL A 187 -13.05 -18.15 -21.66
C VAL A 187 -13.38 -17.77 -20.21
N PHE A 188 -13.87 -18.72 -19.39
CA PHE A 188 -14.06 -18.50 -17.95
C PHE A 188 -12.75 -18.07 -17.27
N THR A 189 -11.68 -18.84 -17.48
CA THR A 189 -10.36 -18.56 -16.89
C THR A 189 -9.79 -17.22 -17.36
N MET A 190 -9.88 -16.95 -18.66
CA MET A 190 -9.37 -15.72 -19.26
C MET A 190 -10.14 -14.50 -18.76
N TYR A 191 -11.48 -14.55 -18.74
CA TYR A 191 -12.29 -13.43 -18.27
C TYR A 191 -12.00 -13.10 -16.81
N ALA A 192 -11.97 -14.11 -15.94
CA ALA A 192 -11.69 -13.86 -14.53
C ALA A 192 -10.24 -13.40 -14.28
N THR A 193 -9.27 -13.89 -15.06
CA THR A 193 -7.89 -13.39 -15.03
C THR A 193 -7.82 -11.92 -15.49
N TYR A 194 -8.62 -11.54 -16.49
CA TYR A 194 -8.72 -10.15 -16.93
C TYR A 194 -9.31 -9.23 -15.85
N ILE A 195 -10.37 -9.65 -15.15
CA ILE A 195 -10.93 -8.90 -14.01
C ILE A 195 -9.86 -8.68 -12.93
N ASP A 196 -9.13 -9.72 -12.55
CA ASP A 196 -8.05 -9.62 -11.55
C ASP A 196 -6.94 -8.68 -12.03
N PHE A 197 -6.49 -8.85 -13.28
CA PHE A 197 -5.42 -8.03 -13.88
C PHE A 197 -5.78 -6.54 -13.87
N MET A 198 -6.97 -6.20 -14.34
CA MET A 198 -7.41 -4.80 -14.42
C MET A 198 -7.51 -4.19 -13.03
N ASN A 199 -8.13 -4.90 -12.08
CA ASN A 199 -8.22 -4.47 -10.68
C ASN A 199 -6.84 -4.26 -10.04
N TYR A 200 -5.91 -5.19 -10.22
CA TYR A 200 -4.56 -5.09 -9.66
C TYR A 200 -3.76 -3.95 -10.28
N MET A 201 -3.87 -3.75 -11.60
CA MET A 201 -3.28 -2.61 -12.28
C MET A 201 -3.85 -1.29 -11.73
N GLY A 202 -5.16 -1.15 -11.56
CA GLY A 202 -5.76 0.07 -11.02
C GLY A 202 -5.28 0.47 -9.63
N HIS A 203 -4.83 -0.50 -8.83
CA HIS A 203 -4.46 -0.32 -7.43
C HIS A 203 -2.94 -0.45 -7.18
N CYS A 204 -2.08 -0.44 -8.20
CA CYS A 204 -0.66 -0.74 -7.99
C CYS A 204 0.22 0.45 -7.55
N ASN A 205 -0.32 1.67 -7.46
CA ASN A 205 0.37 2.92 -7.08
C ASN A 205 1.60 3.32 -7.95
N PHE A 206 1.76 2.73 -9.13
CA PHE A 206 2.71 3.17 -10.15
C PHE A 206 2.04 3.16 -11.52
N GLU A 207 2.51 4.01 -12.44
CA GLU A 207 1.93 4.07 -13.78
C GLU A 207 2.53 2.98 -14.68
N LEU A 208 1.69 2.02 -15.07
CA LEU A 208 2.06 0.91 -15.93
C LEU A 208 1.82 1.23 -17.42
N VAL A 209 0.85 2.10 -17.73
CA VAL A 209 0.41 2.34 -19.10
C VAL A 209 1.26 3.43 -19.74
N PRO A 210 2.13 3.12 -20.71
CA PRO A 210 3.00 4.11 -21.31
C PRO A 210 2.25 4.98 -22.32
N LYS A 211 2.68 6.24 -22.44
CA LYS A 211 2.02 7.26 -23.29
C LYS A 211 1.85 6.85 -24.76
N TRP A 212 2.78 6.05 -25.29
CA TRP A 212 2.73 5.61 -26.68
C TRP A 212 1.48 4.78 -26.99
N VAL A 213 0.91 4.06 -26.01
CA VAL A 213 -0.29 3.24 -26.20
C VAL A 213 -1.47 4.13 -26.60
N PHE A 214 -1.69 5.24 -25.89
CA PHE A 214 -2.76 6.19 -26.22
C PHE A 214 -2.46 7.05 -27.44
N ASN A 215 -1.18 7.24 -27.80
CA ASN A 215 -0.83 7.91 -29.05
C ASN A 215 -1.18 7.06 -30.28
N ILE A 216 -0.95 5.74 -30.22
CA ILE A 216 -1.29 4.82 -31.31
C ILE A 216 -2.80 4.53 -31.34
N PHE A 217 -3.42 4.34 -30.17
CA PHE A 217 -4.85 4.04 -30.04
C PHE A 217 -5.56 5.04 -29.11
N PRO A 218 -5.89 6.26 -29.58
CA PRO A 218 -6.49 7.29 -28.75
C PRO A 218 -7.82 6.88 -28.09
N VAL A 219 -8.60 6.05 -28.78
CA VAL A 219 -9.89 5.56 -28.27
C VAL A 219 -9.72 4.73 -26.99
N LEU A 220 -8.56 4.07 -26.79
CA LEU A 220 -8.31 3.24 -25.62
C LEU A 220 -8.36 4.04 -24.30
N LYS A 221 -8.12 5.37 -24.34
CA LYS A 221 -8.28 6.27 -23.19
C LYS A 221 -9.68 6.18 -22.55
N TYR A 222 -10.70 5.86 -23.34
CA TYR A 222 -12.08 5.72 -22.88
C TYR A 222 -12.44 4.28 -22.50
N LEU A 223 -11.73 3.29 -23.05
CA LEU A 223 -12.02 1.87 -22.88
C LEU A 223 -11.15 1.18 -21.83
N MET A 224 -10.15 1.89 -21.28
CA MET A 224 -9.24 1.34 -20.28
C MET A 224 -8.73 2.48 -19.39
N TYR A 225 -8.98 2.41 -18.09
CA TYR A 225 -8.40 3.36 -17.14
C TYR A 225 -6.90 3.13 -17.00
N THR A 226 -6.23 4.09 -16.37
CA THR A 226 -4.86 3.93 -15.87
C THR A 226 -4.86 3.79 -14.34
N PRO A 227 -3.80 3.20 -13.75
CA PRO A 227 -3.55 3.26 -12.31
C PRO A 227 -3.70 4.68 -11.73
N SER A 228 -3.20 5.71 -12.42
CA SER A 228 -3.35 7.12 -11.99
C SER A 228 -4.80 7.61 -11.98
N PHE A 229 -5.61 7.20 -12.96
CA PHE A 229 -7.03 7.55 -13.03
C PHE A 229 -7.80 6.96 -11.84
N HIS A 230 -7.57 5.69 -11.51
CA HIS A 230 -8.22 5.02 -10.38
C HIS A 230 -7.68 5.50 -9.03
N SER A 231 -6.40 5.83 -8.93
CA SER A 231 -5.83 6.41 -7.70
C SER A 231 -6.48 7.76 -7.33
N LEU A 232 -6.91 8.55 -8.31
CA LEU A 232 -7.69 9.77 -8.05
C LEU A 232 -9.04 9.48 -7.40
N HIS A 233 -9.68 8.36 -7.77
CA HIS A 233 -10.91 7.94 -7.13
C HIS A 233 -10.73 7.72 -5.62
N HIS A 234 -9.66 7.04 -5.22
CA HIS A 234 -9.30 6.79 -3.81
C HIS A 234 -8.86 8.03 -3.02
N THR A 235 -8.56 9.14 -3.69
CA THR A 235 -8.11 10.38 -3.02
C THR A 235 -9.16 11.48 -3.02
N GLN A 236 -9.97 11.58 -4.07
CA GLN A 236 -11.03 12.58 -4.21
C GLN A 236 -12.41 12.05 -3.83
N PHE A 237 -12.61 10.72 -3.83
CA PHE A 237 -13.84 9.98 -3.49
C PHE A 237 -15.08 10.27 -4.36
N ARG A 238 -15.12 11.40 -5.08
CA ARG A 238 -16.32 11.89 -5.78
C ARG A 238 -16.19 11.98 -7.30
N THR A 239 -15.19 11.32 -7.85
CA THR A 239 -14.82 11.36 -9.26
C THR A 239 -14.34 9.98 -9.70
N ASN A 240 -14.31 9.73 -11.01
CA ASN A 240 -13.72 8.51 -11.60
C ASN A 240 -14.36 7.22 -11.06
N TYR A 241 -15.66 7.02 -11.28
CA TYR A 241 -16.44 5.89 -10.77
C TYR A 241 -16.43 4.65 -11.68
N ALA A 242 -15.90 4.74 -12.90
CA ALA A 242 -15.88 3.64 -13.86
C ALA A 242 -15.20 2.37 -13.30
N LEU A 243 -15.64 1.20 -13.78
CA LEU A 243 -14.99 -0.06 -13.46
C LEU A 243 -13.65 -0.15 -14.15
N PHE A 244 -13.61 -0.32 -15.47
CA PHE A 244 -12.36 -0.32 -16.25
C PHE A 244 -12.43 0.64 -17.43
N MET A 245 -13.63 1.07 -17.84
CA MET A 245 -13.84 1.95 -18.98
C MET A 245 -14.24 3.37 -18.54
N PRO A 246 -13.30 4.34 -18.51
CA PRO A 246 -13.60 5.75 -18.21
C PRO A 246 -14.72 6.37 -19.04
N PHE A 247 -15.09 5.75 -20.17
CA PHE A 247 -16.22 6.10 -21.02
C PHE A 247 -17.45 6.63 -20.25
N TYR A 248 -17.89 5.95 -19.20
CA TYR A 248 -19.06 6.37 -18.42
C TYR A 248 -18.80 7.64 -17.59
N ASP A 249 -17.59 7.80 -17.03
CA ASP A 249 -17.23 9.05 -16.36
C ASP A 249 -17.20 10.24 -17.32
N TYR A 250 -16.77 10.04 -18.56
CA TYR A 250 -16.81 11.08 -19.59
C TYR A 250 -18.25 11.44 -19.98
N ILE A 251 -19.14 10.45 -20.14
CA ILE A 251 -20.56 10.68 -20.46
C ILE A 251 -21.26 11.46 -19.35
N TYR A 252 -21.02 11.08 -18.10
CA TYR A 252 -21.73 11.64 -16.95
C TYR A 252 -20.99 12.80 -16.26
N GLY A 253 -19.84 13.22 -16.79
CA GLY A 253 -19.09 14.38 -16.32
C GLY A 253 -18.46 14.21 -14.94
N THR A 254 -18.06 12.99 -14.58
CA THR A 254 -17.46 12.65 -13.28
C THR A 254 -15.95 12.44 -13.34
N VAL A 255 -15.31 12.71 -14.49
CA VAL A 255 -13.84 12.70 -14.64
C VAL A 255 -13.22 13.80 -13.79
N ASP A 256 -12.23 13.44 -12.97
CA ASP A 256 -11.46 14.42 -12.21
C ASP A 256 -10.60 15.30 -13.14
N LYS A 257 -10.61 16.61 -12.92
CA LYS A 257 -9.90 17.59 -13.75
C LYS A 257 -8.39 17.41 -13.77
N SER A 258 -7.82 16.77 -12.75
CA SER A 258 -6.39 16.50 -12.63
C SER A 258 -5.96 15.17 -13.27
N SER A 259 -6.88 14.37 -13.81
CA SER A 259 -6.59 13.02 -14.35
C SER A 259 -5.45 13.01 -15.38
N ASP A 260 -5.52 13.87 -16.40
CA ASP A 260 -4.50 13.95 -17.44
C ASP A 260 -3.16 14.46 -16.89
N LYS A 261 -3.20 15.40 -15.94
CA LYS A 261 -2.00 15.95 -15.31
C LYS A 261 -1.30 14.91 -14.46
N LEU A 262 -2.04 14.18 -13.62
CA LEU A 262 -1.48 13.15 -12.75
C LEU A 262 -0.87 12.00 -13.56
N TYR A 263 -1.53 11.60 -14.65
CA TYR A 263 -0.97 10.63 -15.59
C TYR A 263 0.39 11.07 -16.12
N GLU A 264 0.50 12.29 -16.67
CA GLU A 264 1.75 12.82 -17.20
C GLU A 264 2.84 12.96 -16.13
N ASP A 265 2.48 13.46 -14.93
CA ASP A 265 3.41 13.63 -13.82
C ASP A 265 3.95 12.28 -13.33
N SER A 266 3.09 11.25 -13.25
CA SER A 266 3.49 9.90 -12.85
C SER A 266 4.47 9.23 -13.83
N LEU A 267 4.37 9.54 -15.13
CA LEU A 267 5.29 9.03 -16.15
C LEU A 267 6.66 9.71 -16.12
N ARG A 268 6.70 11.03 -15.87
CA ARG A 268 7.94 11.80 -15.76
C ARG A 268 8.75 11.39 -14.53
N GLY A 269 8.06 11.02 -13.46
CA GLY A 269 8.66 10.83 -12.14
C GLY A 269 8.95 12.17 -11.48
N ARG A 270 9.09 12.16 -10.15
CA ARG A 270 9.43 13.37 -9.43
C ARG A 270 10.88 13.75 -9.62
N GLU A 271 11.12 15.05 -9.87
CA GLU A 271 12.43 15.66 -9.70
C GLU A 271 12.84 15.57 -8.23
N GLU A 272 14.10 15.20 -7.98
CA GLU A 272 14.68 15.29 -6.65
C GLU A 272 14.72 16.76 -6.23
N THR A 273 13.81 17.17 -5.35
CA THR A 273 14.21 18.18 -4.38
C THR A 273 15.15 17.46 -3.42
N THR A 274 16.46 17.51 -3.68
CA THR A 274 17.44 17.11 -2.66
C THR A 274 17.12 17.92 -1.41
N ASP A 275 16.72 17.25 -0.34
CA ASP A 275 16.44 17.91 0.94
C ASP A 275 17.71 18.60 1.41
N VAL A 276 17.77 19.91 1.21
CA VAL A 276 18.90 20.70 1.65
C VAL A 276 18.80 20.87 3.16
N VAL A 277 19.83 20.43 3.87
CA VAL A 277 19.94 20.50 5.32
C VAL A 277 20.67 21.79 5.71
N ALA A 278 20.00 22.62 6.50
CA ALA A 278 20.61 23.80 7.08
C ALA A 278 21.38 23.44 8.36
N VAL A 279 22.62 23.91 8.48
CA VAL A 279 23.44 23.79 9.71
C VAL A 279 23.61 25.18 10.31
N VAL A 280 23.36 25.30 11.62
CA VAL A 280 23.42 26.60 12.28
C VAL A 280 24.85 27.08 12.50
N CYS A 281 25.72 26.21 13.03
CA CYS A 281 27.10 26.55 13.39
C CYS A 281 28.11 26.19 12.29
N LYS A 282 29.04 27.12 12.03
CA LYS A 282 30.10 26.95 11.02
C LYS A 282 31.06 25.80 11.37
N ASP A 283 31.44 25.67 12.63
CA ASP A 283 32.36 24.61 13.05
C ASP A 283 31.74 23.22 12.85
N ASN A 284 30.43 23.08 13.11
CA ASN A 284 29.70 21.84 12.87
C ASN A 284 29.53 21.57 11.38
N PHE A 285 29.28 22.62 10.59
CA PHE A 285 29.20 22.54 9.12
C PHE A 285 30.52 22.04 8.51
N ASP A 286 31.65 22.60 8.95
CA ASP A 286 32.98 22.21 8.46
C ASP A 286 33.33 20.77 8.88
N LYS A 287 33.04 20.39 10.13
CA LYS A 287 33.22 19.01 10.63
C LYS A 287 32.36 18.00 9.88
N LEU A 288 31.10 18.35 9.56
CA LEU A 288 30.19 17.47 8.81
C LEU A 288 30.70 17.25 7.39
N LYS A 289 31.17 18.30 6.70
CA LYS A 289 31.75 18.17 5.35
C LYS A 289 32.95 17.23 5.29
N LEU A 290 33.76 17.18 6.35
CA LEU A 290 34.89 16.26 6.45
C LEU A 290 34.48 14.79 6.63
N ARG A 291 33.24 14.53 7.09
CA ARG A 291 32.75 13.17 7.42
C ARG A 291 31.79 12.58 6.39
N ILE A 292 31.29 13.38 5.46
CA ILE A 292 30.32 12.96 4.44
C ILE A 292 30.97 12.90 3.04
N PRO A 293 30.44 12.04 2.14
CA PRO A 293 30.83 12.04 0.74
C PRO A 293 30.69 13.42 0.07
N THR A 294 31.63 13.75 -0.81
CA THR A 294 31.68 15.03 -1.55
C THR A 294 30.43 15.29 -2.38
N GLU A 295 29.78 14.24 -2.87
CA GLU A 295 28.52 14.31 -3.63
C GLU A 295 27.36 14.90 -2.81
N LEU A 296 27.41 14.80 -1.48
CA LEU A 296 26.37 15.32 -0.59
C LEU A 296 26.65 16.75 -0.10
N TRP A 297 27.78 17.35 -0.49
CA TRP A 297 28.15 18.69 -0.01
C TRP A 297 27.19 19.78 -0.50
N SER A 298 26.57 19.61 -1.67
CA SER A 298 25.54 20.53 -2.18
C SER A 298 24.25 20.49 -1.36
N ASN A 299 24.04 19.42 -0.59
CA ASN A 299 22.85 19.24 0.24
C ASN A 299 23.02 19.85 1.64
N LEU A 300 24.18 20.44 1.96
CA LEU A 300 24.43 21.12 3.23
C LEU A 300 24.62 22.61 3.01
N ILE A 301 23.84 23.40 3.72
CA ILE A 301 23.91 24.87 3.67
C ILE A 301 24.13 25.42 5.07
N LEU A 302 25.00 26.42 5.19
CA LEU A 302 25.17 27.17 6.43
C LEU A 302 24.04 28.21 6.56
N SER A 303 23.40 28.25 7.72
CA SER A 303 22.23 29.10 8.01
C SER A 303 22.45 30.63 7.89
N THR A 304 23.71 31.05 7.75
CA THR A 304 24.10 32.44 7.48
C THR A 304 23.95 32.85 6.02
N SER A 305 23.73 31.89 5.11
CA SER A 305 23.39 32.18 3.72
C SER A 305 21.96 32.72 3.61
N THR A 306 21.75 33.67 2.70
CA THR A 306 20.52 34.48 2.56
C THR A 306 19.24 33.72 2.18
N SER A 307 19.26 32.39 2.10
CA SER A 307 18.11 31.57 1.73
C SER A 307 17.68 30.67 2.90
N TYR A 308 16.61 31.07 3.59
CA TYR A 308 15.95 30.30 4.65
C TYR A 308 14.79 29.45 4.10
N THR A 309 15.02 28.71 3.02
CA THR A 309 13.98 27.91 2.34
C THR A 309 13.95 26.45 2.80
N GLN A 310 14.95 26.04 3.59
CA GLN A 310 15.15 24.66 4.02
C GLN A 310 14.20 24.30 5.15
N LYS A 311 13.62 23.10 5.08
CA LYS A 311 12.74 22.55 6.11
C LYS A 311 13.44 21.63 7.10
N VAL A 312 14.71 21.27 6.87
CA VAL A 312 15.45 20.36 7.76
C VAL A 312 16.68 21.09 8.29
N TRP A 313 16.81 21.16 9.62
CA TRP A 313 17.84 21.94 10.30
C TRP A 313 18.58 21.10 11.34
N LEU A 314 19.90 21.05 11.24
CA LEU A 314 20.79 20.48 12.26
C LEU A 314 21.22 21.57 13.23
N VAL A 315 20.95 21.34 14.52
CA VAL A 315 21.15 22.33 15.58
C VAL A 315 22.02 21.80 16.70
N GLY A 316 23.07 22.52 17.07
CA GLY A 316 23.90 22.21 18.24
C GLY A 316 23.38 22.83 19.54
N ASP A 317 24.09 22.55 20.63
CA ASP A 317 23.73 23.01 21.97
C ASP A 317 23.96 24.53 22.11
N GLY A 318 22.92 25.26 22.49
CA GLY A 318 22.94 26.73 22.56
C GLY A 318 23.10 27.45 21.21
N GLU A 319 23.15 26.72 20.08
CA GLU A 319 23.43 27.30 18.76
C GLU A 319 22.18 27.85 18.08
N LEU A 320 20.99 27.29 18.34
CA LEU A 320 19.74 27.71 17.72
C LEU A 320 19.15 28.96 18.39
N SER A 321 19.38 30.13 17.80
CA SER A 321 18.85 31.40 18.32
C SER A 321 17.35 31.57 18.04
N LYS A 322 16.68 32.38 18.86
CA LYS A 322 15.27 32.76 18.63
C LYS A 322 15.06 33.42 17.24
N LYS A 323 16.06 34.17 16.77
CA LYS A 323 16.01 34.87 15.47
C LYS A 323 15.99 33.89 14.30
N GLU A 324 16.78 32.81 14.36
CA GLU A 324 16.81 31.78 13.33
C GLU A 324 15.51 30.98 13.29
N GLN A 325 14.95 30.64 14.45
CA GLN A 325 13.65 29.94 14.52
C GLN A 325 12.51 30.74 13.91
N ILE A 326 12.52 32.08 14.06
CA ILE A 326 11.52 32.97 13.44
C ILE A 326 11.69 33.04 11.91
N ARG A 327 12.93 32.94 11.42
CA ARG A 327 13.24 32.99 9.99
C ARG A 327 12.99 31.67 9.26
N ALA A 328 12.94 30.56 9.97
CA ALA A 328 12.68 29.26 9.38
C ALA A 328 11.24 29.16 8.80
N PRO A 329 11.03 28.41 7.70
CA PRO A 329 9.70 28.15 7.15
C PRO A 329 8.76 27.46 8.13
N GLU A 330 7.44 27.59 7.90
CA GLU A 330 6.44 26.79 8.59
C GLU A 330 6.66 25.28 8.31
N GLY A 331 6.48 24.45 9.33
CA GLY A 331 6.72 23.00 9.25
C GLY A 331 8.19 22.61 9.26
N THR A 332 9.09 23.50 9.70
CA THR A 332 10.52 23.17 9.81
C THR A 332 10.78 22.12 10.89
N HIS A 333 11.66 21.18 10.58
CA HIS A 333 12.18 20.13 11.44
C HIS A 333 13.53 20.54 12.01
N PHE A 334 13.61 20.73 13.33
CA PHE A 334 14.86 21.00 14.06
C PHE A 334 15.37 19.71 14.72
N LEU A 335 16.49 19.19 14.21
CA LEU A 335 17.14 17.98 14.69
C LEU A 335 18.36 18.33 15.54
N PRO A 336 18.37 18.02 16.85
CA PRO A 336 19.53 18.28 17.69
C PRO A 336 20.68 17.33 17.36
N CYS A 337 21.88 17.88 17.18
CA CYS A 337 23.13 17.13 17.13
C CYS A 337 23.77 16.95 18.52
N THR A 338 23.07 17.36 19.58
CA THR A 338 23.57 17.34 20.96
C THR A 338 22.63 16.59 21.87
N GLN A 339 23.09 16.33 23.09
CA GLN A 339 22.35 15.55 24.07
C GLN A 339 21.07 16.24 24.56
N PHE A 340 21.00 17.57 24.45
CA PHE A 340 19.90 18.37 24.97
C PHE A 340 18.93 18.77 23.86
N PRO A 341 17.61 18.74 24.13
CA PRO A 341 16.63 19.19 23.16
C PRO A 341 16.72 20.72 22.95
N PRO A 342 16.45 21.21 21.73
CA PRO A 342 16.47 22.63 21.43
C PRO A 342 15.35 23.38 22.15
N GLN A 343 15.59 24.66 22.47
CA GLN A 343 14.55 25.52 23.01
C GLN A 343 13.43 25.76 21.98
N LYS A 344 12.21 25.38 22.32
CA LYS A 344 11.03 25.55 21.48
C LYS A 344 10.53 27.00 21.55
N VAL A 345 10.56 27.72 20.43
CA VAL A 345 10.04 29.10 20.31
C VAL A 345 8.73 29.15 19.54
N ARG A 346 8.55 28.24 18.57
CA ARG A 346 7.40 28.17 17.66
C ARG A 346 6.61 26.89 17.85
N LYS A 347 5.31 26.92 17.53
CA LYS A 347 4.41 25.75 17.63
C LYS A 347 4.16 25.09 16.29
N ASP A 348 4.39 25.83 15.22
CA ASP A 348 4.24 25.45 13.82
C ASP A 348 5.52 24.83 13.23
N CYS A 349 6.50 24.53 14.09
CA CYS A 349 7.72 23.78 13.75
C CYS A 349 7.83 22.52 14.62
N ILE A 350 8.55 21.52 14.12
CA ILE A 350 8.78 20.24 14.80
C ILE A 350 10.16 20.25 15.42
N TYR A 351 10.22 20.02 16.73
CA TYR A 351 11.45 19.98 17.50
C TYR A 351 11.70 18.56 17.96
N TYR A 352 12.73 17.94 17.41
CA TYR A 352 13.14 16.61 17.80
C TYR A 352 13.95 16.68 19.11
N SER A 353 13.92 15.59 19.85
CA SER A 353 14.84 15.33 20.95
C SER A 353 15.74 14.16 20.58
N THR A 354 16.84 14.02 21.30
CA THR A 354 17.66 12.82 21.22
C THR A 354 16.83 11.57 21.52
N PRO A 355 17.09 10.44 20.83
CA PRO A 355 16.35 9.21 21.02
C PRO A 355 16.34 8.77 22.49
N ALA A 356 15.17 8.35 22.95
CA ALA A 356 14.94 7.91 24.32
C ALA A 356 13.95 6.75 24.35
N MET A 357 14.03 5.95 25.42
CA MET A 357 13.20 4.75 25.60
C MET A 357 12.53 4.77 26.97
N LEU A 358 11.32 4.23 27.02
CA LEU A 358 10.65 3.84 28.26
C LEU A 358 11.41 2.70 28.91
N ILE A 359 11.67 2.82 30.20
CA ILE A 359 12.39 1.80 30.98
C ILE A 359 11.44 0.64 31.40
N PRO A 360 11.96 -0.58 31.58
CA PRO A 360 11.18 -1.73 32.04
C PRO A 360 10.48 -1.49 33.38
N LYS A 361 9.36 -2.18 33.64
CA LYS A 361 8.64 -2.11 34.93
C LYS A 361 9.46 -2.63 36.11
N ALA A 362 10.43 -3.50 35.85
CA ALA A 362 11.36 -4.01 36.85
C ALA A 362 12.29 -2.91 37.42
N LEU A 363 12.59 -1.87 36.63
CA LEU A 363 13.45 -0.77 37.05
C LEU A 363 12.61 0.27 37.83
N GLN A 364 12.61 0.13 39.15
CA GLN A 364 11.84 0.97 40.08
C GLN A 364 12.62 2.21 40.54
N ASN A 365 11.91 3.19 41.11
CA ASN A 365 12.49 4.40 41.71
C ASN A 365 13.29 5.31 40.76
N VAL A 366 13.14 5.16 39.45
CA VAL A 366 13.70 6.09 38.47
C VAL A 366 12.70 7.23 38.24
N TYR A 367 13.00 8.38 38.84
CA TYR A 367 12.19 9.59 38.68
C TYR A 367 12.37 10.19 37.29
N SER A 368 13.45 10.93 37.05
CA SER A 368 13.85 11.43 35.74
C SER A 368 15.32 11.10 35.54
N CYS A 369 15.68 10.43 34.44
CA CYS A 369 17.08 10.15 34.15
C CYS A 369 17.81 11.41 33.68
N GLU A 370 17.11 12.24 32.92
CA GLU A 370 17.52 13.57 32.52
C GLU A 370 16.40 14.57 32.82
N ASN A 371 16.73 15.83 33.16
CA ASN A 371 15.75 16.84 33.56
C ASN A 371 14.73 17.21 32.46
N TRP A 372 15.02 16.85 31.20
CA TRP A 372 14.17 17.12 30.04
C TRP A 372 13.38 15.89 29.57
N LEU A 373 13.53 14.73 30.23
CA LEU A 373 12.76 13.53 29.93
C LEU A 373 11.57 13.35 30.89
N PRO A 374 10.47 12.72 30.44
CA PRO A 374 9.39 12.33 31.32
C PRO A 374 9.81 11.28 32.35
N ARG A 375 8.95 11.05 33.34
CA ARG A 375 9.22 9.99 34.33
C ARG A 375 9.31 8.62 33.67
N ARG A 376 10.25 7.80 34.16
CA ARG A 376 10.49 6.43 33.66
C ARG A 376 10.91 6.37 32.19
N VAL A 377 11.60 7.40 31.74
CA VAL A 377 12.24 7.46 30.44
C VAL A 377 13.74 7.67 30.63
N MET A 378 14.53 7.04 29.78
CA MET A 378 15.98 7.16 29.73
C MET A 378 16.47 7.38 28.30
N SER A 379 17.52 8.19 28.13
CA SER A 379 18.19 8.36 26.85
C SER A 379 18.73 7.04 26.27
N ALA A 380 18.68 6.89 24.95
CA ALA A 380 19.04 5.64 24.28
C ALA A 380 20.50 5.23 24.53
N TRP A 381 21.43 6.18 24.67
CA TRP A 381 22.84 5.86 24.97
C TRP A 381 23.05 5.32 26.40
N ARG A 382 22.26 5.76 27.39
CA ARG A 382 22.31 5.17 28.74
C ARG A 382 21.71 3.79 28.76
N VAL A 383 20.62 3.60 28.01
CA VAL A 383 20.02 2.27 27.80
C VAL A 383 21.04 1.33 27.15
N ALA A 384 21.77 1.79 26.13
CA ALA A 384 22.84 1.00 25.52
C ALA A 384 23.87 0.53 26.55
N GLY A 385 24.36 1.42 27.43
CA GLY A 385 25.28 1.03 28.50
C GLY A 385 24.71 -0.05 29.44
N ILE A 386 23.42 0.01 29.77
CA ILE A 386 22.75 -1.01 30.59
C ILE A 386 22.64 -2.33 29.83
N VAL A 387 22.25 -2.30 28.57
CA VAL A 387 22.10 -3.49 27.72
C VAL A 387 23.45 -4.19 27.55
N HIS A 388 24.54 -3.45 27.34
CA HIS A 388 25.88 -4.02 27.28
C HIS A 388 26.24 -4.79 28.55
N ALA A 389 25.92 -4.24 29.72
CA ALA A 389 26.15 -4.90 31.00
C ALA A 389 25.28 -6.16 31.18
N LEU A 390 24.01 -6.11 30.79
CA LEU A 390 23.08 -7.25 30.88
C LEU A 390 23.45 -8.40 29.93
N GLU A 391 23.97 -8.06 28.76
CA GLU A 391 24.39 -9.03 27.73
C GLU A 391 25.84 -9.51 27.89
N GLY A 392 26.60 -8.92 28.84
CA GLY A 392 28.00 -9.24 29.06
C GLY A 392 28.93 -8.84 27.90
N TRP A 393 28.55 -7.82 27.12
CA TRP A 393 29.36 -7.33 26.02
C TRP A 393 30.54 -6.50 26.53
N THR A 394 31.76 -6.88 26.14
CA THR A 394 33.02 -6.23 26.57
C THR A 394 33.53 -5.19 25.59
N VAL A 395 32.75 -4.85 24.57
CA VAL A 395 33.12 -3.87 23.55
C VAL A 395 32.85 -2.44 24.02
N HIS A 396 33.60 -1.49 23.48
CA HIS A 396 33.39 -0.08 23.75
C HIS A 396 32.82 0.61 22.51
N GLU A 397 31.55 1.00 22.58
CA GLU A 397 30.89 1.77 21.51
C GLU A 397 31.18 3.27 21.73
N CYS A 398 32.28 3.74 21.13
CA CYS A 398 32.73 5.13 21.22
C CYS A 398 33.14 5.66 19.84
N GLY A 399 32.78 6.90 19.56
CA GLY A 399 33.02 7.53 18.26
C GLY A 399 32.26 6.80 17.15
N ASP A 400 32.98 6.37 16.11
CA ASP A 400 32.39 5.68 14.96
C ASP A 400 32.37 4.14 15.14
N THR A 401 32.83 3.64 16.30
CA THR A 401 32.84 2.20 16.61
C THR A 401 31.50 1.80 17.21
N MET A 402 30.74 0.96 16.51
CA MET A 402 29.52 0.32 17.04
C MET A 402 29.53 -1.18 16.74
N LEU A 403 28.97 -1.99 17.64
CA LEU A 403 28.97 -3.43 17.52
C LEU A 403 28.07 -3.90 16.37
N ASP A 404 26.77 -3.69 16.51
CA ASP A 404 25.73 -3.98 15.51
C ASP A 404 24.42 -3.34 15.99
N ILE A 405 23.83 -2.46 15.17
CA ILE A 405 22.61 -1.71 15.52
C ILE A 405 21.42 -2.65 15.75
N GLU A 406 21.22 -3.64 14.88
CA GLU A 406 20.09 -4.57 14.97
C GLU A 406 20.20 -5.47 16.19
N LYS A 407 21.44 -5.88 16.53
CA LYS A 407 21.71 -6.66 17.73
C LYS A 407 21.42 -5.86 19.01
N VAL A 408 21.91 -4.62 19.09
CA VAL A 408 21.67 -3.73 20.24
C VAL A 408 20.18 -3.39 20.36
N TRP A 409 19.51 -3.14 19.24
CA TRP A 409 18.07 -2.86 19.19
C TRP A 409 17.24 -4.04 19.67
N SER A 410 17.50 -5.24 19.15
CA SER A 410 16.81 -6.47 19.54
C SER A 410 16.99 -6.77 21.03
N ALA A 411 18.22 -6.67 21.55
CA ALA A 411 18.51 -6.86 22.96
C ALA A 411 17.78 -5.83 23.84
N SER A 412 17.74 -4.56 23.42
CA SER A 412 17.01 -3.50 24.12
C SER A 412 15.52 -3.85 24.27
N LEU A 413 14.88 -4.34 23.21
CA LEU A 413 13.48 -4.76 23.24
C LEU A 413 13.26 -6.00 24.11
N CYS A 414 14.16 -6.99 24.07
CA CYS A 414 14.12 -8.20 24.89
C CYS A 414 14.18 -7.89 26.39
N HIS A 415 15.02 -6.94 26.79
CA HIS A 415 15.10 -6.46 28.17
C HIS A 415 13.94 -5.54 28.58
N GLY A 416 12.99 -5.29 27.68
CA GLY A 416 11.75 -4.59 27.95
C GLY A 416 11.83 -3.06 27.82
N PHE A 417 12.91 -2.52 27.27
CA PHE A 417 12.96 -1.12 26.86
C PHE A 417 12.06 -0.92 25.65
N ARG A 418 11.34 0.21 25.58
CA ARG A 418 10.45 0.51 24.44
C ARG A 418 10.75 1.90 23.90
N PRO A 419 10.88 2.10 22.58
CA PRO A 419 11.10 3.42 22.01
C PRO A 419 9.98 4.38 22.43
N MET A 420 10.36 5.61 22.79
CA MET A 420 9.38 6.65 23.03
C MET A 420 8.79 7.13 21.70
N ILE A 421 7.51 6.82 21.47
CA ILE A 421 6.77 7.36 20.34
C ILE A 421 6.24 8.74 20.75
N THR A 422 6.66 9.79 20.05
CA THR A 422 6.40 11.20 20.40
C THR A 422 4.94 11.64 20.22
N VAL A 423 4.03 10.71 19.91
CA VAL A 423 2.62 11.00 19.57
C VAL A 423 1.73 11.17 20.82
N ASP A 424 2.13 10.66 21.99
CA ASP A 424 1.28 10.64 23.20
C ASP A 424 1.82 11.48 24.37
N LEU A 425 2.02 12.78 24.16
CA LEU A 425 2.08 13.77 25.26
C LEU A 425 0.78 14.57 25.42
N LYS A 426 -0.35 13.97 25.03
CA LYS A 426 -1.70 14.44 25.35
C LYS A 426 -2.31 13.75 26.57
N TYR A 427 -1.53 13.34 27.56
CA TYR A 427 -2.08 13.01 28.88
C TYR A 427 -1.06 13.28 29.99
N LYS A 428 -1.07 14.52 30.51
CA LYS A 428 -1.21 14.83 31.95
C LYS A 428 -1.27 16.33 32.18
#